data_AF-A0A4Q2U5I3-F1
#
_entry.id   AF-A0A4Q2U5I3-F1
#
_cell.length_a   1.000
_cell.length_b   1.000
_cell.length_c   1.000
_cell.angle_alpha   90.00
_cell.angle_beta   90.00
_cell.angle_gamma   90.00
#
_symmetry.space_group_name_H-M   'P 1'
#
loop_
_entity.id
_entity.type
_entity.pdbx_description
1 polymer ?
#
loop_
_entity_poly.entity_id
_entity_poly.type
_entity_poly.pdbx_seq_one_letter_code
_entity_poly.pdbx_strand_id
1 'polypeptide(L)'
;MLLRPMPLTASAFAPFGAVLAHDGAVARTVNAGTAWRTDLDGFADRAAGTAPAFAVYRLAPQCLPLPIGLFERHPGSPQVFAALTVTRFLVVVAPSGPDGSPDPAGARAFVGERGTALRYARGQWHAPMVALDAGGDMLMIAFERGRSDTVEHRLASPFLVVA
;
A
#
# COMPACT_ATOMS: atom_id res chain seq x y z
N MET A 1 -5.09 17.25 12.48
CA MET A 1 -4.89 15.95 13.17
C MET A 1 -3.43 15.54 13.05
N LEU A 2 -2.87 14.86 14.05
CA LEU A 2 -1.53 14.27 14.00
C LEU A 2 -1.66 12.75 13.94
N LEU A 3 -0.88 12.10 13.07
CA LEU A 3 -0.77 10.64 13.00
C LEU A 3 0.68 10.22 13.26
N ARG A 4 0.87 9.20 14.10
CA ARG A 4 2.18 8.55 14.28
C ARG A 4 2.13 7.20 13.60
N PRO A 5 3.08 6.88 12.71
CA PRO A 5 3.07 5.60 12.03
C PRO A 5 3.47 4.48 12.99
N MET A 6 2.85 3.31 12.82
CA MET A 6 3.24 2.06 13.49
C MET A 6 3.98 1.14 12.51
N PRO A 7 4.68 0.09 12.97
CA PRO A 7 5.27 -0.90 12.06
C PRO A 7 4.21 -1.54 11.14
N LEU A 8 4.54 -1.73 9.87
CA LEU A 8 3.68 -2.43 8.92
C LEU A 8 3.76 -3.94 9.17
N THR A 9 2.76 -4.48 9.86
CA THR A 9 2.63 -5.92 10.13
C THR A 9 1.37 -6.49 9.50
N ALA A 10 1.35 -7.81 9.25
CA ALA A 10 0.17 -8.48 8.69
C ALA A 10 -1.08 -8.29 9.57
N SER A 11 -0.95 -8.37 10.90
CA SER A 11 -2.07 -8.22 11.82
C SER A 11 -2.59 -6.78 11.88
N ALA A 12 -1.70 -5.78 11.90
CA ALA A 12 -2.09 -4.38 12.00
C ALA A 12 -2.69 -3.86 10.68
N PHE A 13 -2.29 -4.43 9.54
CA PHE A 13 -2.75 -4.01 8.22
C PHE A 13 -3.95 -4.81 7.67
N ALA A 14 -4.33 -5.93 8.31
CA ALA A 14 -5.40 -6.82 7.88
C ALA A 14 -6.74 -6.14 7.52
N PRO A 15 -7.19 -5.06 8.21
CA PRO A 15 -8.44 -4.38 7.84
C PRO A 15 -8.41 -3.67 6.48
N PHE A 16 -7.21 -3.34 5.99
CA PHE A 16 -7.02 -2.52 4.80
C PHE A 16 -6.49 -3.34 3.60
N GLY A 17 -6.04 -4.56 3.86
CA GLY A 17 -5.35 -5.36 2.87
C GLY A 17 -4.52 -6.47 3.49
N ALA A 18 -3.40 -6.78 2.86
CA ALA A 18 -2.49 -7.83 3.31
C ALA A 18 -1.03 -7.38 3.19
N VAL A 19 -0.18 -7.89 4.06
CA VAL A 19 1.28 -7.70 4.02
C VAL A 19 1.92 -9.04 3.68
N LEU A 20 2.83 -9.01 2.72
CA LEU A 20 3.71 -10.13 2.39
C LEU A 20 5.10 -9.81 2.97
N ALA A 21 5.47 -10.51 4.02
CA ALA A 21 6.80 -10.48 4.59
C ALA A 21 7.32 -11.90 4.68
N HIS A 22 8.63 -12.07 4.54
CA HIS A 22 9.24 -13.37 4.79
C HIS A 22 9.57 -13.49 6.27
N ASP A 23 8.70 -14.15 7.03
CA ASP A 23 8.86 -14.38 8.48
C ASP A 23 9.11 -15.85 8.86
N GLY A 24 9.24 -16.72 7.86
CA GLY A 24 9.47 -18.16 8.04
C GLY A 24 8.28 -18.95 8.60
N ALA A 25 7.22 -18.28 9.10
CA ALA A 25 6.08 -18.95 9.73
C ALA A 25 5.06 -19.47 8.71
N VAL A 26 4.87 -18.75 7.61
CA VAL A 26 3.87 -19.06 6.56
C VAL A 26 4.51 -19.51 5.24
N ALA A 27 5.85 -19.56 5.20
CA ALA A 27 6.58 -19.91 3.99
C ALA A 27 6.67 -21.42 3.80
N ARG A 28 6.52 -21.89 2.55
CA ARG A 28 6.81 -23.29 2.20
C ARG A 28 8.16 -23.41 1.53
N THR A 29 8.84 -24.52 1.77
CA THR A 29 10.09 -24.85 1.10
C THR A 29 9.83 -25.17 -0.38
N VAL A 30 10.67 -24.61 -1.25
CA VAL A 30 10.68 -24.83 -2.71
C VAL A 30 12.11 -25.09 -3.18
N ASN A 31 12.32 -25.28 -4.49
CA ASN A 31 13.64 -25.48 -5.10
C ASN A 31 14.48 -26.57 -4.40
N ALA A 32 13.88 -27.75 -4.19
CA ALA A 32 14.52 -28.89 -3.54
C ALA A 32 15.18 -28.57 -2.18
N GLY A 33 14.60 -27.67 -1.38
CA GLY A 33 15.14 -27.34 -0.05
C GLY A 33 15.94 -26.04 0.01
N THR A 34 16.22 -25.40 -1.12
CA THR A 34 17.14 -24.25 -1.18
C THR A 34 16.48 -22.89 -1.14
N ALA A 35 15.15 -22.83 -1.14
CA ALA A 35 14.41 -21.57 -1.10
C ALA A 35 13.09 -21.71 -0.34
N TRP A 36 12.54 -20.58 0.06
CA TRP A 36 11.25 -20.47 0.71
C TRP A 36 10.34 -19.54 -0.08
N ARG A 37 9.07 -19.92 -0.19
CA ARG A 37 8.04 -19.17 -0.91
C ARG A 37 6.88 -18.84 0.02
N THR A 38 6.63 -17.55 0.16
CA THR A 38 5.42 -16.99 0.78
C THR A 38 4.54 -16.45 -0.35
N ASP A 39 3.25 -16.80 -0.36
CA ASP A 39 2.30 -16.30 -1.36
C ASP A 39 1.46 -15.16 -0.79
N LEU A 40 1.00 -14.30 -1.69
CA LEU A 40 0.02 -13.26 -1.41
C LEU A 40 -1.24 -13.57 -2.22
N ASP A 41 -2.39 -13.60 -1.58
CA ASP A 41 -3.66 -13.96 -2.23
C ASP A 41 -4.45 -12.72 -2.68
N GLY A 42 -5.80 -12.83 -2.78
CA GLY A 42 -6.70 -11.68 -2.93
C GLY A 42 -6.69 -10.98 -4.30
N PHE A 43 -6.09 -11.59 -5.31
CA PHE A 43 -6.05 -11.05 -6.68
C PHE A 43 -7.30 -11.34 -7.52
N ALA A 44 -8.19 -12.20 -7.03
CA ALA A 44 -9.43 -12.56 -7.71
C ALA A 44 -10.53 -11.49 -7.54
N ASP A 45 -10.49 -10.70 -6.46
CA ASP A 45 -11.40 -9.58 -6.26
C ASP A 45 -10.96 -8.37 -7.10
N ARG A 46 -11.25 -8.43 -8.40
CA ARG A 46 -10.98 -7.40 -9.40
C ARG A 46 -12.10 -7.32 -10.42
N ALA A 47 -12.17 -6.22 -11.16
CA ALA A 47 -13.14 -6.03 -12.22
C ALA A 47 -12.93 -7.04 -13.36
N ALA A 48 -14.02 -7.47 -14.00
CA ALA A 48 -13.95 -8.38 -15.14
C ALA A 48 -13.27 -7.70 -16.34
N GLY A 49 -12.46 -8.47 -17.08
CA GLY A 49 -11.78 -7.98 -18.29
C GLY A 49 -10.58 -7.07 -18.04
N THR A 50 -10.12 -6.93 -16.80
CA THR A 50 -8.83 -6.30 -16.49
C THR A 50 -7.66 -7.28 -16.67
N ALA A 51 -6.52 -6.79 -17.14
CA ALA A 51 -5.27 -7.54 -17.22
C ALA A 51 -4.27 -7.04 -16.17
N PRO A 52 -3.35 -7.90 -15.68
CA PRO A 52 -2.32 -7.47 -14.75
C PRO A 52 -1.41 -6.43 -15.40
N ALA A 53 -1.21 -5.31 -14.73
CA ALA A 53 -0.31 -4.23 -15.10
C ALA A 53 0.85 -4.21 -14.10
N PHE A 54 2.07 -4.21 -14.62
CA PHE A 54 3.30 -4.10 -13.84
C PHE A 54 3.94 -2.75 -14.14
N ALA A 55 4.28 -2.00 -13.11
CA ALA A 55 4.97 -0.73 -13.25
C ALA A 55 6.05 -0.57 -12.19
N VAL A 56 7.11 0.14 -12.53
CA VAL A 56 8.14 0.55 -11.55
C VAL A 56 7.99 2.03 -11.30
N TYR A 57 7.78 2.38 -10.04
CA TYR A 57 7.68 3.77 -9.58
C TYR A 57 9.03 4.19 -9.02
N ARG A 58 9.58 5.28 -9.54
CA ARG A 58 10.75 5.95 -8.94
C ARG A 58 10.27 7.08 -8.04
N LEU A 59 10.46 6.90 -6.74
CA LEU A 59 10.01 7.81 -5.70
C LEU A 59 11.14 8.74 -5.28
N ALA A 60 10.83 10.04 -5.16
CA ALA A 60 11.70 11.00 -4.50
C ALA A 60 11.63 10.81 -2.97
N PRO A 61 12.73 11.08 -2.24
CA PRO A 61 12.73 11.03 -0.78
C PRO A 61 11.77 12.07 -0.19
N GLN A 62 11.10 11.69 0.89
CA GLN A 62 10.35 12.62 1.75
C GLN A 62 10.70 12.37 3.22
N CYS A 63 10.46 13.37 4.06
CA CYS A 63 10.75 13.32 5.49
C CYS A 63 9.51 13.65 6.31
N LEU A 64 9.45 13.14 7.54
CA LEU A 64 8.48 13.59 8.53
C LEU A 64 8.98 14.90 9.18
N PRO A 65 8.07 15.81 9.57
CA PRO A 65 6.61 15.68 9.48
C PRO A 65 6.09 15.91 8.05
N LEU A 66 5.14 15.06 7.63
CA LEU A 66 4.64 15.05 6.25
C LEU A 66 3.13 15.32 6.20
N PRO A 67 2.67 16.38 5.50
CA PRO A 67 1.25 16.63 5.34
C PRO A 67 0.63 15.64 4.33
N ILE A 68 -0.47 15.01 4.73
CA ILE A 68 -1.25 14.10 3.89
C ILE A 68 -2.62 14.74 3.65
N GLY A 69 -2.86 15.13 2.40
CA GLY A 69 -4.11 15.76 1.96
C GLY A 69 -4.73 15.13 0.73
N LEU A 70 -4.07 14.13 0.12
CA LEU A 70 -4.57 13.40 -1.04
C LEU A 70 -4.70 11.93 -0.68
N PHE A 71 -5.87 11.39 -0.95
CA PHE A 71 -6.15 9.96 -0.93
C PHE A 71 -6.62 9.54 -2.31
N GLU A 72 -6.31 8.30 -2.66
CA GLU A 72 -6.76 7.64 -3.86
C GLU A 72 -7.29 6.24 -3.50
N ARG A 73 -8.12 5.68 -4.38
CA ARG A 73 -8.55 4.28 -4.33
C ARG A 73 -8.74 3.73 -5.74
N HIS A 74 -8.82 2.41 -5.83
CA HIS A 74 -9.01 1.68 -7.09
C HIS A 74 -10.24 0.76 -7.01
N PRO A 75 -11.44 1.23 -7.42
CA PRO A 75 -12.70 0.47 -7.28
C PRO A 75 -12.80 -0.82 -8.08
N GLY A 76 -11.93 -1.02 -9.07
CA GLY A 76 -11.83 -2.18 -9.94
C GLY A 76 -10.61 -3.06 -9.68
N SER A 77 -9.67 -2.65 -8.83
CA SER A 77 -8.42 -3.40 -8.64
C SER A 77 -7.92 -3.38 -7.20
N PRO A 78 -7.45 -4.52 -6.65
CA PRO A 78 -6.48 -4.48 -5.56
C PRO A 78 -5.15 -3.96 -6.12
N GLN A 79 -4.33 -3.33 -5.30
CA GLN A 79 -3.04 -2.79 -5.75
C GLN A 79 -1.92 -3.26 -4.82
N VAL A 80 -0.85 -3.76 -5.40
CA VAL A 80 0.33 -4.22 -4.68
C VAL A 80 1.46 -3.23 -4.86
N PHE A 81 2.21 -3.01 -3.78
CA PHE A 81 3.51 -2.39 -3.82
C PHE A 81 4.55 -3.28 -3.14
N ALA A 82 5.70 -3.44 -3.78
CA ALA A 82 6.86 -4.16 -3.24
C ALA A 82 8.12 -3.29 -3.37
N ALA A 83 8.87 -3.15 -2.29
CA ALA A 83 10.10 -2.36 -2.29
C ALA A 83 11.20 -3.08 -3.09
N LEU A 84 11.68 -2.45 -4.16
CA LEU A 84 12.84 -2.92 -4.94
C LEU A 84 14.12 -2.31 -4.37
N THR A 85 14.18 -0.97 -4.32
CA THR A 85 15.32 -0.23 -3.78
C THR A 85 14.99 0.73 -2.65
N VAL A 86 13.70 1.04 -2.44
CA VAL A 86 13.26 1.77 -1.25
C VAL A 86 13.61 0.98 0.02
N THR A 87 14.14 1.66 1.04
CA THR A 87 14.53 1.05 2.33
C THR A 87 13.44 1.18 3.37
N ARG A 88 12.79 2.36 3.45
CA ARG A 88 11.65 2.66 4.30
C ARG A 88 10.57 3.37 3.50
N PHE A 89 9.32 3.02 3.70
CA PHE A 89 8.20 3.67 3.02
C PHE A 89 7.04 3.89 3.98
N LEU A 90 6.30 4.98 3.74
CA LEU A 90 5.12 5.34 4.50
C LEU A 90 3.86 4.88 3.76
N VAL A 91 2.98 4.21 4.49
CA VAL A 91 1.66 3.81 4.05
C VAL A 91 0.64 4.56 4.89
N VAL A 92 -0.29 5.24 4.26
CA VAL A 92 -1.40 5.91 4.97
C VAL A 92 -2.70 5.44 4.35
N VAL A 93 -3.61 4.97 5.19
CA VAL A 93 -4.91 4.41 4.76
C VAL A 93 -6.03 5.05 5.56
N ALA A 94 -7.23 5.06 4.99
CA ALA A 94 -8.44 5.51 5.66
C ALA A 94 -9.60 4.56 5.32
N PRO A 95 -10.51 4.24 6.26
CA PRO A 95 -11.77 3.60 5.88
C PRO A 95 -12.62 4.55 5.04
N SER A 96 -13.62 4.02 4.34
CA SER A 96 -14.64 4.87 3.72
C SER A 96 -15.59 5.41 4.78
N GLY A 97 -15.88 6.70 4.74
CA GLY A 97 -16.94 7.35 5.49
C GLY A 97 -18.33 7.06 4.90
N PRO A 98 -19.40 7.57 5.54
CA PRO A 98 -20.78 7.34 5.11
C PRO A 98 -21.12 7.82 3.69
N ASP A 99 -20.41 8.85 3.20
CA ASP A 99 -20.55 9.40 1.85
C ASP A 99 -19.62 8.74 0.82
N GLY A 100 -18.87 7.71 1.22
CA GLY A 100 -17.91 6.99 0.39
C GLY A 100 -16.56 7.70 0.22
N SER A 101 -16.38 8.89 0.79
CA SER A 101 -15.09 9.60 0.87
C SER A 101 -14.16 8.94 1.92
N PRO A 102 -12.84 9.21 1.95
CA PRO A 102 -11.99 8.72 3.02
C PRO A 102 -12.37 9.37 4.35
N ASP A 103 -12.59 8.57 5.41
CA ASP A 103 -12.80 9.05 6.77
C ASP A 103 -11.46 9.38 7.45
N PRO A 104 -11.13 10.66 7.69
CA PRO A 104 -9.87 11.04 8.31
C PRO A 104 -9.76 10.57 9.76
N ALA A 105 -10.86 10.44 10.50
CA ALA A 105 -10.82 10.01 11.91
C ALA A 105 -10.42 8.53 12.03
N GLY A 106 -10.79 7.72 11.03
CA GLY A 106 -10.39 6.33 10.90
C GLY A 106 -8.98 6.12 10.31
N ALA A 107 -8.27 7.19 9.90
CA ALA A 107 -6.99 7.04 9.21
C ALA A 107 -5.92 6.37 10.09
N ARG A 108 -5.04 5.59 9.44
CA ARG A 108 -3.90 4.90 10.05
C ARG A 108 -2.66 5.11 9.19
N ALA A 109 -1.50 5.21 9.85
CA ALA A 109 -0.21 5.31 9.20
C ALA A 109 0.67 4.13 9.60
N PHE A 110 1.44 3.61 8.65
CA PHE A 110 2.37 2.51 8.84
C PHE A 110 3.71 2.80 8.18
N VAL A 111 4.80 2.30 8.76
CA VAL A 111 6.11 2.27 8.12
C VAL A 111 6.44 0.83 7.76
N GLY A 112 6.63 0.60 6.46
CA GLY A 112 7.17 -0.63 5.92
C GLY A 112 8.65 -0.48 5.57
N GLU A 113 9.31 -1.63 5.43
CA GLU A 113 10.74 -1.71 5.13
C GLU A 113 11.02 -2.60 3.92
N ARG A 114 12.22 -2.50 3.36
CA ARG A 114 12.68 -3.39 2.30
C ARG A 114 12.50 -4.86 2.68
N GLY A 115 12.11 -5.68 1.71
CA GLY A 115 11.81 -7.10 1.94
C GLY A 115 10.36 -7.36 2.32
N THR A 116 9.55 -6.31 2.44
CA THR A 116 8.10 -6.41 2.56
C THR A 116 7.42 -5.93 1.28
N ALA A 117 6.26 -6.52 1.00
CA ALA A 117 5.29 -6.02 0.04
C ALA A 117 3.93 -5.91 0.73
N LEU A 118 3.04 -5.10 0.18
CA LEU A 118 1.66 -4.99 0.65
C LEU A 118 0.70 -5.00 -0.51
N ARG A 119 -0.52 -5.45 -0.26
CA ARG A 119 -1.67 -5.34 -1.15
C ARG A 119 -2.74 -4.50 -0.46
N TYR A 120 -3.11 -3.37 -1.04
CA TYR A 120 -4.35 -2.69 -0.70
C TYR A 120 -5.54 -3.53 -1.19
N ALA A 121 -6.56 -3.68 -0.35
CA ALA A 121 -7.82 -4.27 -0.79
C ALA A 121 -8.45 -3.42 -1.90
N ARG A 122 -9.27 -4.03 -2.76
CA ARG A 122 -9.98 -3.31 -3.81
C ARG A 122 -10.84 -2.19 -3.22
N GLY A 123 -10.72 -0.99 -3.77
CA GLY A 123 -11.43 0.19 -3.29
C GLY A 123 -10.97 0.76 -1.95
N GLN A 124 -9.90 0.23 -1.34
CA GLN A 124 -9.32 0.78 -0.12
C GLN A 124 -8.76 2.19 -0.38
N TRP A 125 -9.12 3.17 0.43
CA TRP A 125 -8.50 4.49 0.38
C TRP A 125 -7.08 4.44 0.95
N HIS A 126 -6.12 4.96 0.21
CA HIS A 126 -4.73 5.13 0.63
C HIS A 126 -4.16 6.44 0.11
N ALA A 127 -3.16 6.99 0.79
CA ALA A 127 -2.36 8.07 0.22
C ALA A 127 -1.44 7.51 -0.89
N PRO A 128 -0.97 8.35 -1.83
CA PRO A 128 0.08 7.96 -2.77
C PRO A 128 1.32 7.43 -2.03
N MET A 129 2.01 6.47 -2.62
CA MET A 129 3.18 5.82 -2.00
C MET A 129 4.32 6.82 -1.72
N VAL A 130 4.91 6.75 -0.53
CA VAL A 130 5.99 7.64 -0.09
C VAL A 130 7.22 6.84 0.31
N ALA A 131 8.38 7.21 -0.25
CA ALA A 131 9.67 6.74 0.22
C ALA A 131 10.19 7.68 1.33
N LEU A 132 10.47 7.13 2.51
CA LEU A 132 10.95 7.89 3.66
C LEU A 132 12.48 7.93 3.68
N ASP A 133 13.04 9.10 3.99
CA ASP A 133 14.47 9.41 4.18
C ASP A 133 15.32 9.31 2.91
N ALA A 134 15.12 8.26 2.10
CA ALA A 134 15.81 8.02 0.85
C ALA A 134 14.80 7.67 -0.26
N GLY A 135 15.05 8.16 -1.47
CA GLY A 135 14.29 7.79 -2.65
C GLY A 135 14.59 6.35 -3.07
N GLY A 136 13.89 5.88 -4.10
CA GLY A 136 14.12 4.54 -4.63
C GLY A 136 12.96 4.06 -5.49
N ASP A 137 13.03 2.77 -5.82
CA ASP A 137 12.11 2.12 -6.73
C ASP A 137 11.17 1.17 -5.97
N MET A 138 9.89 1.25 -6.32
CA MET A 138 8.85 0.32 -5.89
C MET A 138 8.26 -0.37 -7.12
N LEU A 139 8.10 -1.69 -7.06
CA LEU A 139 7.25 -2.41 -8.00
C LEU A 139 5.79 -2.19 -7.62
N MET A 140 4.96 -1.86 -8.60
CA MET A 140 3.51 -1.77 -8.48
C MET A 140 2.88 -2.87 -9.35
N ILE A 141 1.87 -3.56 -8.80
CA ILE A 141 1.02 -4.47 -9.56
C ILE A 141 -0.44 -4.10 -9.33
N ALA A 142 -1.18 -3.87 -10.40
CA ALA A 142 -2.62 -3.65 -10.39
C ALA A 142 -3.27 -4.39 -11.57
N PHE A 143 -4.58 -4.23 -11.75
CA PHE A 143 -5.34 -4.81 -12.84
C PHE A 143 -6.08 -3.70 -13.60
N GLU A 144 -5.75 -3.52 -14.86
CA GLU A 144 -6.20 -2.37 -15.65
C GLU A 144 -6.90 -2.78 -16.96
N ARG A 145 -7.68 -1.85 -17.52
CA ARG A 145 -8.34 -1.99 -18.83
C ARG A 145 -8.12 -0.76 -19.71
N GLY A 146 -6.86 -0.37 -19.90
CA GLY A 146 -6.45 0.72 -20.80
C GLY A 146 -6.89 2.14 -20.40
N ARG A 147 -7.54 2.29 -19.25
CA ARG A 147 -7.85 3.57 -18.58
C ARG A 147 -7.56 3.41 -17.09
N SER A 148 -7.22 4.52 -16.44
CA SER A 148 -6.99 4.55 -14.99
C SER A 148 -8.30 4.25 -14.23
N ASP A 149 -8.21 3.40 -13.23
CA ASP A 149 -9.27 3.08 -12.25
C ASP A 149 -9.14 3.94 -10.97
N THR A 150 -8.33 5.00 -11.02
CA THR A 150 -8.01 5.81 -9.84
C THR A 150 -9.11 6.81 -9.56
N VAL A 151 -9.64 6.78 -8.34
CA VAL A 151 -10.52 7.81 -7.79
C VAL A 151 -9.74 8.58 -6.73
N GLU A 152 -9.57 9.88 -6.93
CA GLU A 152 -8.89 10.76 -6.00
C GLU A 152 -9.86 11.53 -5.11
N HIS A 153 -9.45 11.81 -3.87
CA HIS A 153 -10.13 12.69 -2.95
C HIS A 153 -9.12 13.57 -2.22
N ARG A 154 -9.31 14.89 -2.30
CA ARG A 154 -8.51 15.88 -1.57
C ARG A 154 -9.22 16.28 -0.29
N LEU A 155 -8.55 16.11 0.84
CA LEU A 155 -9.06 16.56 2.13
C LEU A 155 -9.10 18.09 2.18
N ALA A 156 -10.17 18.65 2.76
CA ALA A 156 -10.26 20.09 3.02
C ALA A 156 -9.17 20.58 3.99
N SER A 157 -8.67 19.71 4.86
CA SER A 157 -7.57 19.98 5.77
C SER A 157 -6.67 18.76 5.85
N PRO A 158 -5.41 18.86 5.36
CA PRO A 158 -4.43 17.80 5.53
C PRO A 158 -4.18 17.50 7.00
N PHE A 159 -3.92 16.22 7.33
CA PHE A 159 -3.34 15.87 8.61
C PHE A 159 -1.82 15.69 8.48
N LEU A 160 -1.11 15.77 9.60
CA LEU A 160 0.34 15.69 9.62
C LEU A 160 0.77 14.33 10.16
N VAL A 161 1.53 13.57 9.37
CA VAL A 161 2.22 12.38 9.88
C VAL A 161 3.51 12.86 10.53
N VAL A 162 3.74 12.44 11.77
CA VAL A 162 4.90 12.83 12.58
C VAL A 162 5.66 11.60 13.05
N ALA A 163 6.95 11.76 13.37
CA ALA A 163 7.81 10.68 13.86
C ALA A 163 7.30 10.06 15.16
#